data_AF-A0A3D3B353-F1
#
_entry.id   AF-A0A3D3B353-F1
#
_cell.length_a   1.000
_cell.length_b   1.000
_cell.length_c   1.000
_cell.angle_alpha   90.00
_cell.angle_beta   90.00
_cell.angle_gamma   90.00
#
_symmetry.space_group_name_H-M   'P 1'
#
loop_
_entity.id
_entity.type
_entity.pdbx_description
1 polymer ?
#
loop_
_entity_poly.entity_id
_entity_poly.type
_entity_poly.pdbx_seq_one_letter_code
_entity_poly.pdbx_strand_id
1 'polypeptide(L)'
;GFTGRDVTPEAVRPLFEKEIDGFSALFHMLSYQKVGTSTVQSRACGGLAQGTYIFCVPGSPGACMDAWNGILKPQFDNRHRPCSF
;
A
#
# COMPACT_ATOMS: atom_id res chain seq x y z
N GLY A 1 0.59 -7.97 -8.91
CA GLY A 1 0.68 -9.20 -9.69
C GLY A 1 -0.60 -9.40 -10.45
N PHE A 2 -0.51 -9.94 -11.66
CA PHE A 2 -1.65 -10.22 -12.55
C PHE A 2 -1.75 -11.71 -12.92
N THR A 3 -0.98 -12.57 -12.24
CA THR A 3 -1.10 -14.02 -12.42
C THR A 3 -2.37 -14.51 -11.72
N GLY A 4 -2.91 -15.67 -12.13
CA GLY A 4 -4.10 -16.24 -11.50
C GLY A 4 -3.95 -16.59 -10.01
N ARG A 5 -2.73 -16.54 -9.46
CA ARG A 5 -2.46 -16.72 -8.02
C ARG A 5 -2.51 -15.41 -7.24
N ASP A 6 -2.40 -14.26 -7.92
CA ASP A 6 -2.44 -12.95 -7.31
C ASP A 6 -3.90 -12.57 -7.03
N VAL A 7 -4.42 -12.97 -5.86
CA VAL A 7 -5.83 -12.71 -5.47
C VAL A 7 -5.96 -11.81 -4.24
N THR A 8 -4.85 -11.26 -3.73
CA THR A 8 -4.83 -10.51 -2.48
C THR A 8 -5.76 -9.29 -2.50
N PRO A 9 -5.79 -8.42 -3.54
CA PRO A 9 -6.71 -7.29 -3.56
C PRO A 9 -8.18 -7.73 -3.57
N GLU A 10 -8.52 -8.76 -4.34
CA GLU A 10 -9.87 -9.32 -4.42
C GLU A 10 -10.33 -9.91 -3.08
N ALA A 11 -9.41 -10.55 -2.35
CA ALA A 11 -9.71 -11.15 -1.05
C ALA A 11 -9.84 -10.10 0.06
N VAL A 12 -9.06 -9.03 0.01
CA VAL A 12 -8.90 -8.09 1.14
C VAL A 12 -9.78 -6.84 0.99
N ARG A 13 -9.95 -6.28 -0.21
CA ARG A 13 -10.78 -5.07 -0.41
C ARG A 13 -12.24 -5.20 0.07
N PRO A 14 -12.92 -6.36 -0.08
CA PRO A 14 -14.27 -6.53 0.46
C PRO A 14 -14.38 -6.42 1.99
N LEU A 15 -13.25 -6.52 2.70
CA LEU A 15 -13.20 -6.41 4.16
C LEU A 15 -13.10 -4.95 4.62
N PHE A 16 -12.75 -4.01 3.73
CA PHE A 16 -12.52 -2.62 4.09
C PHE A 16 -13.85 -1.92 4.37
N GLU A 17 -13.95 -1.32 5.57
CA GLU A 17 -14.99 -0.34 5.90
C GLU A 17 -14.66 1.02 5.25
N LYS A 18 -13.37 1.34 5.16
CA LYS A 18 -12.85 2.54 4.50
C LYS A 18 -11.62 2.16 3.71
N GLU A 19 -11.65 2.40 2.40
CA GLU A 19 -10.48 2.28 1.55
C GLU A 19 -9.59 3.52 1.69
N ILE A 20 -8.27 3.34 1.70
CA ILE A 20 -7.27 4.41 1.80
C ILE A 20 -6.62 4.56 0.42
N ASP A 21 -7.34 5.17 -0.52
CA ASP A 21 -6.89 5.34 -1.92
C ASP A 21 -5.54 6.09 -2.01
N GLY A 22 -5.31 7.01 -1.07
CA GLY A 22 -4.05 7.76 -0.95
C GLY A 22 -2.82 6.86 -0.77
N PHE A 23 -2.97 5.68 -0.14
CA PHE A 23 -1.88 4.73 -0.02
C PHE A 23 -1.45 4.17 -1.38
N SER A 24 -2.42 3.71 -2.19
CA SER A 24 -2.14 3.14 -3.51
C SER A 24 -1.52 4.19 -4.43
N ALA A 25 -2.10 5.39 -4.47
CA ALA A 25 -1.59 6.49 -5.27
C ALA A 25 -0.15 6.87 -4.89
N LEU A 26 0.12 7.04 -3.60
CA LEU A 26 1.46 7.41 -3.13
C LEU A 26 2.48 6.29 -3.34
N PHE A 27 2.08 5.03 -3.15
CA PHE A 27 2.93 3.88 -3.44
C PHE A 27 3.32 3.85 -4.92
N HIS A 28 2.36 4.02 -5.84
CA HIS A 28 2.64 4.05 -7.27
C HIS A 28 3.53 5.23 -7.67
N MET A 29 3.37 6.40 -7.04
CA MET A 29 4.27 7.54 -7.25
C MET A 29 5.71 7.23 -6.83
N LEU A 30 5.91 6.68 -5.62
CA LEU A 30 7.24 6.30 -5.13
C LEU A 30 7.87 5.18 -5.97
N SER A 31 7.07 4.18 -6.33
CA SER A 31 7.49 3.05 -7.14
C SER A 31 7.87 3.49 -8.55
N TYR A 32 7.13 4.42 -9.17
CA TYR A 32 7.46 4.96 -10.47
C TYR A 32 8.85 5.62 -10.49
N GLN A 33 9.21 6.36 -9.44
CA GLN A 33 10.55 6.97 -9.33
C GLN A 33 11.69 5.94 -9.31
N LYS A 34 11.41 4.69 -8.91
CA LYS A 34 12.41 3.63 -8.75
C LYS A 34 12.43 2.62 -9.89
N VAL A 35 11.26 2.22 -10.37
CA VAL A 35 11.09 1.14 -11.37
C VAL A 35 10.32 1.58 -12.60
N GLY A 36 10.01 2.88 -12.73
CA GLY A 36 9.28 3.44 -13.86
C GLY A 36 7.91 2.80 -14.06
N THR A 37 7.57 2.51 -15.32
CA THR A 37 6.27 1.96 -15.71
C THR A 37 6.02 0.55 -15.18
N SER A 38 7.03 -0.16 -14.67
CA SER A 38 6.84 -1.46 -14.02
C SER A 38 5.91 -1.39 -12.81
N THR A 39 5.71 -0.19 -12.22
CA THR A 39 4.73 0.00 -11.15
C THR A 39 3.29 -0.38 -11.57
N VAL A 40 2.95 -0.29 -12.85
CA VAL A 40 1.64 -0.70 -13.40
C VAL A 40 1.34 -2.18 -13.13
N GLN A 41 2.37 -3.01 -12.95
CA GLN A 41 2.23 -4.44 -12.64
C GLN A 41 1.86 -4.72 -11.16
N SER A 42 1.88 -3.68 -10.32
CA SER A 42 1.53 -3.75 -8.91
C SER A 42 0.07 -3.39 -8.67
N ARG A 43 -0.53 -3.98 -7.64
CA ARG A 43 -1.91 -3.71 -7.21
C ARG A 43 -1.93 -3.49 -5.71
N ALA A 44 -1.15 -2.51 -5.25
CA ALA A 44 -1.06 -2.18 -3.84
C ALA A 44 -2.35 -1.51 -3.38
N CYS A 45 -2.89 -1.91 -2.23
CA CYS A 45 -4.09 -1.33 -1.64
C CYS A 45 -3.96 -1.24 -0.13
N GLY A 46 -4.75 -0.35 0.48
CA GLY A 46 -4.78 -0.16 1.92
C GLY A 46 -6.19 0.23 2.37
N GLY A 47 -6.55 -0.14 3.60
CA GLY A 47 -7.87 0.11 4.14
C GLY A 47 -7.95 -0.09 5.65
N LEU A 48 -9.05 0.35 6.22
CA LEU A 48 -9.45 0.10 7.60
C LEU A 48 -10.56 -0.96 7.62
N ALA A 49 -10.41 -2.00 8.41
CA ALA A 49 -11.42 -3.03 8.63
C ALA A 49 -11.52 -3.31 10.13
N GLN A 50 -12.70 -3.10 10.73
CA GLN A 50 -12.97 -3.31 12.16
C GLN A 50 -11.92 -2.65 13.08
N GLY A 51 -11.56 -1.40 12.77
CA GLY A 51 -10.52 -0.66 13.52
C GLY A 51 -9.08 -1.13 13.28
N THR A 52 -8.85 -2.09 12.39
CA THR A 52 -7.53 -2.61 12.02
C THR A 52 -7.09 -2.04 10.68
N TYR A 53 -5.90 -1.43 10.64
CA TYR A 53 -5.29 -0.99 9.38
C TYR A 53 -4.68 -2.18 8.64
N ILE A 54 -5.01 -2.33 7.36
CA ILE A 54 -4.54 -3.41 6.50
C ILE A 54 -3.91 -2.79 5.26
N PHE A 55 -2.67 -3.18 4.95
CA PHE A 55 -1.94 -2.74 3.76
C PHE A 55 -1.39 -3.94 2.99
N CYS A 56 -1.79 -4.05 1.73
CA CYS A 56 -1.32 -5.09 0.82
C CYS A 56 -0.27 -4.49 -0.13
N VAL A 57 0.97 -5.00 -0.04
CA VAL A 57 2.11 -4.55 -0.85
C VAL A 57 2.61 -5.67 -1.77
N PRO A 58 3.27 -5.35 -2.89
CA PRO A 58 3.88 -6.37 -3.75
C PRO A 58 4.93 -7.20 -3.01
N GLY A 59 5.05 -8.50 -3.35
CA GLY A 59 5.95 -9.42 -2.65
C GLY A 59 7.46 -9.21 -2.87
N SER A 60 7.86 -8.21 -3.67
CA SER A 60 9.27 -7.85 -3.83
C SER A 60 9.81 -7.22 -2.54
N PRO A 61 10.97 -7.66 -2.01
CA PRO A 61 11.57 -7.03 -0.82
C PRO A 61 11.79 -5.52 -0.97
N GLY A 62 12.11 -5.06 -2.18
CA GLY A 62 12.26 -3.63 -2.48
C GLY A 62 10.93 -2.88 -2.34
N ALA A 63 9.84 -3.43 -2.88
CA ALA A 63 8.51 -2.83 -2.77
C ALA A 63 8.04 -2.75 -1.30
N CYS A 64 8.32 -3.79 -0.50
CA CYS A 64 8.05 -3.76 0.94
C CYS A 64 8.83 -2.66 1.65
N MET A 65 10.12 -2.51 1.33
CA MET A 65 10.98 -1.46 1.90
C MET A 65 10.50 -0.06 1.50
N ASP A 66 10.04 0.11 0.26
CA ASP A 66 9.52 1.37 -0.26
C ASP A 66 8.23 1.78 0.44
N ALA A 67 7.27 0.85 0.55
CA ALA A 67 6.02 1.10 1.27
C ALA A 67 6.28 1.42 2.75
N TRP A 68 7.18 0.68 3.40
CA TRP A 68 7.50 0.91 4.80
C TRP A 68 8.16 2.27 5.02
N ASN A 69 9.32 2.50 4.40
CA ASN A 69 10.10 3.70 4.68
C ASN A 69 9.47 4.98 4.10
N GLY A 70 8.78 4.87 2.96
CA GLY A 70 8.21 6.02 2.26
C GLY A 70 6.82 6.42 2.74
N ILE A 71 6.06 5.50 3.36
CA ILE A 71 4.65 5.74 3.69
C ILE A 71 4.30 5.27 5.09
N LEU A 72 4.43 3.97 5.38
CA LEU A 72 3.85 3.39 6.59
C LEU A 72 4.58 3.82 7.85
N LYS A 73 5.91 3.82 7.84
CA LYS A 73 6.72 4.25 8.98
C LYS A 73 6.39 5.66 9.45
N PRO A 74 6.35 6.71 8.58
CA PRO A 74 5.95 8.04 9.03
C PRO A 74 4.47 8.09 9.44
N GLN A 75 3.57 7.39 8.75
CA GLN A 75 2.13 7.42 9.09
C GLN A 75 1.79 6.65 10.38
N PHE A 76 2.61 5.70 10.80
CA PHE A 76 2.48 5.00 12.09
C PHE A 76 3.32 5.62 13.22
N ASP A 77 4.06 6.70 12.94
CA ASP A 77 4.74 7.47 13.97
C ASP A 77 3.82 8.59 14.47
N ASN A 78 3.38 8.50 15.73
CA ASN A 78 2.48 9.49 16.35
C ASN A 78 3.08 10.90 16.46
N ARG A 79 4.39 11.07 16.18
CA ARG A 79 5.05 12.38 16.13
C ARG A 79 4.97 13.03 14.76
N HIS A 80 4.48 12.30 13.74
CA HIS A 80 4.35 12.82 12.38
C HIS A 80 3.33 13.97 12.32
N ARG A 81 3.64 14.97 11.50
CA ARG A 81 2.85 16.19 11.32
C ARG A 81 2.55 16.38 9.83
N PRO A 82 1.40 16.96 9.45
CA PRO A 82 0.36 17.52 10.33
C PRO A 82 -0.55 16.46 10.98
N CYS A 83 -0.59 15.26 10.44
CA CYS A 83 -1.40 14.15 10.94
C CYS A 83 -0.72 12.80 10.68
N SER A 84 -1.06 11.80 11.48
CA SER A 84 -0.72 10.37 11.31
C SER A 84 -2.01 9.55 11.30
N PHE A 85 -1.91 8.23 11.13
CA PHE A 85 -2.99 7.33 11.50
C PHE A 85 -3.27 7.38 13.02
#